data_AF-A0ABC8UFD4-F1
#
_entry.id   AF-A0ABC8UFD4-F1
#
_cell.length_a   1.000
_cell.length_b   1.000
_cell.length_c   1.000
_cell.angle_alpha   90.00
_cell.angle_beta   90.00
_cell.angle_gamma   90.00
#
_symmetry.space_group_name_H-M   'P 1'
#
loop_
_entity.id
_entity.type
_entity.pdbx_description
1 polymer ?
#
loop_
_entity_poly.entity_id
_entity_poly.type
_entity_poly.pdbx_seq_one_letter_code
_entity_poly.pdbx_strand_id
1 'polypeptide(L)'
;MGEVDTAFIQATEHCPKLVVVEAEDIPLIDLFVLNSPNSSEPDVAAIRPLIFEIVEAYKNWGFFQVINHGVPLERRKNLEIAARKFFALSKDEKKKVRRDEVNPLGYYDTEHTKNVRDWKEVFDLTIQNPTLFPASHKHDDKELREYFNQ
;
A
#
# COMPACT_ATOMS: atom_id res chain seq x y z
N MET A 1 -33.75 -0.49 -4.98
CA MET A 1 -32.38 -0.06 -4.61
C MET A 1 -32.45 0.38 -3.16
N GLY A 2 -31.67 -0.22 -2.27
CA GLY A 2 -31.61 0.21 -0.87
C GLY A 2 -30.88 1.56 -0.76
N GLU A 3 -31.26 2.36 0.24
CA GLU A 3 -30.56 3.62 0.53
C GLU A 3 -29.13 3.35 1.01
N VAL A 4 -28.19 4.21 0.61
CA VAL A 4 -26.79 4.15 1.06
C VAL A 4 -26.71 4.76 2.46
N ASP A 5 -26.02 4.09 3.38
CA ASP A 5 -25.79 4.60 4.73
C ASP A 5 -25.05 5.95 4.67
N THR A 6 -25.64 6.96 5.31
CA THR A 6 -25.11 8.32 5.41
C THR A 6 -23.69 8.41 5.94
N ALA A 7 -23.22 7.42 6.71
CA ALA A 7 -21.85 7.35 7.21
C ALA A 7 -20.78 7.32 6.10
N PHE A 8 -21.15 6.93 4.87
CA PHE A 8 -20.26 6.86 3.71
C PHE A 8 -20.40 8.05 2.75
N ILE A 9 -21.34 8.96 3.01
CA ILE A 9 -21.62 10.09 2.12
C ILE A 9 -20.64 11.22 2.45
N GLN A 10 -19.79 11.57 1.48
CA GLN A 10 -18.90 12.71 1.60
C GLN A 10 -19.66 14.04 1.43
N ALA A 11 -19.17 15.07 2.13
CA ALA A 11 -19.62 16.45 1.89
C ALA A 11 -19.33 16.85 0.43
N THR A 12 -20.19 17.69 -0.14
CA THR A 12 -20.15 18.02 -1.58
C THR A 12 -18.82 18.63 -2.00
N GLU A 13 -18.17 19.40 -1.12
CA GLU A 13 -16.84 20.00 -1.30
C GLU A 13 -15.69 18.98 -1.35
N HIS A 14 -15.93 17.72 -0.97
CA HIS A 14 -14.94 16.64 -1.00
C HIS A 14 -15.21 15.63 -2.11
N CYS A 15 -16.41 15.64 -2.70
CA CYS A 15 -16.72 14.78 -3.83
C CYS A 15 -15.76 15.03 -5.00
N PRO A 16 -15.27 13.97 -5.66
CA PRO A 16 -14.44 14.12 -6.85
C PRO A 16 -15.23 14.86 -7.94
N LYS A 17 -14.54 15.69 -8.72
CA LYS A 17 -15.13 16.29 -9.91
C LYS A 17 -15.50 15.15 -10.87
N LEU A 18 -16.74 15.14 -11.37
CA LEU A 18 -17.25 14.10 -12.28
C LEU A 18 -16.54 14.07 -13.65
N VAL A 19 -15.66 15.04 -13.91
CA VAL A 19 -14.78 15.03 -15.08
C VAL A 19 -13.67 14.04 -14.79
N VAL A 20 -13.82 12.83 -15.33
CA VAL A 20 -12.73 11.87 -15.43
C VAL A 20 -11.71 12.45 -16.40
N VAL A 21 -10.58 12.90 -15.87
CA VAL A 21 -9.39 13.18 -16.68
C VAL A 21 -8.64 11.86 -16.77
N GLU A 22 -8.56 11.27 -17.96
CA GLU A 22 -7.64 10.16 -18.17
C GLU A 22 -6.22 10.68 -17.97
N ALA A 23 -5.48 10.05 -17.05
CA ALA A 23 -4.08 10.34 -16.87
C ALA A 23 -3.30 9.69 -18.03
N GLU A 24 -3.19 10.42 -19.12
CA GLU A 24 -2.26 10.09 -20.21
C GLU A 24 -0.82 10.23 -19.70
N ASP A 25 0.10 9.39 -20.17
CA ASP A 25 1.55 9.50 -19.89
C ASP A 25 2.05 9.29 -18.45
N ILE A 26 1.33 8.53 -17.61
CA ILE A 26 1.91 8.08 -16.32
C ILE A 26 3.24 7.34 -16.61
N PRO A 27 4.37 7.77 -16.02
CA PRO A 27 5.67 7.19 -16.32
C PRO A 27 5.71 5.69 -16.05
N LEU A 28 6.28 4.93 -17.00
CA LEU A 28 6.49 3.48 -16.90
C LEU A 28 7.99 3.18 -16.88
N ILE A 29 8.52 2.87 -15.71
CA ILE A 29 9.95 2.74 -15.46
C ILE A 29 10.39 1.28 -15.55
N ASP A 30 11.42 1.00 -16.35
CA ASP A 30 12.00 -0.32 -16.51
C ASP A 30 13.14 -0.58 -15.51
N LEU A 31 12.94 -1.53 -14.60
CA LEU A 31 13.92 -1.90 -13.56
C LEU A 31 14.84 -3.05 -13.96
N PHE A 32 14.82 -3.49 -15.24
CA PHE A 32 15.60 -4.65 -15.70
C PHE A 32 17.10 -4.54 -15.38
N VAL A 33 17.67 -3.33 -15.49
CA VAL A 33 19.10 -3.06 -15.19
C VAL A 33 19.50 -3.49 -13.77
N LEU A 34 18.57 -3.52 -12.82
CA LEU A 34 18.82 -3.93 -11.43
C LEU A 34 18.87 -5.45 -11.25
N ASN A 35 18.37 -6.23 -12.21
CA ASN A 35 18.32 -7.69 -12.12
C ASN A 35 19.53 -8.38 -12.77
N SER A 36 20.57 -7.63 -13.17
CA SER A 36 21.71 -8.19 -13.90
C SER A 36 22.54 -9.10 -12.98
N PRO A 37 22.68 -10.41 -13.27
CA PRO A 37 23.22 -11.40 -12.33
C PRO A 37 24.75 -11.36 -12.17
N ASN A 38 25.46 -10.43 -12.82
CA ASN A 38 26.90 -10.55 -13.09
C ASN A 38 27.78 -9.41 -12.54
N SER A 39 27.42 -8.76 -11.44
CA SER A 39 28.41 -7.95 -10.74
C SER A 39 28.14 -7.89 -9.23
N SER A 40 29.18 -8.25 -8.47
CA SER A 40 29.26 -8.09 -7.01
C SER A 40 29.09 -6.62 -6.58
N GLU A 41 29.15 -5.69 -7.54
CA GLU A 41 28.95 -4.26 -7.37
C GLU A 41 28.03 -3.72 -8.48
N PRO A 42 27.03 -2.88 -8.16
CA PRO A 42 26.18 -2.26 -9.17
C PRO A 42 27.00 -1.35 -10.09
N ASP A 43 26.87 -1.52 -11.41
CA ASP A 43 27.43 -0.56 -12.38
C ASP A 43 26.67 0.77 -12.25
N VAL A 44 27.25 1.68 -11.47
CA VAL A 44 26.69 3.01 -11.20
C VAL A 44 26.48 3.79 -12.50
N ALA A 45 27.33 3.60 -13.51
CA ALA A 45 27.16 4.27 -14.80
C ALA A 45 25.93 3.74 -15.54
N ALA A 46 25.66 2.44 -15.46
CA ALA A 46 24.47 1.82 -16.05
C ALA A 46 23.17 2.17 -15.32
N ILE A 47 23.22 2.39 -14.00
CA ILE A 47 22.03 2.71 -13.17
C ILE A 47 21.69 4.21 -13.18
N ARG A 48 22.66 5.08 -13.46
CA ARG A 48 22.46 6.54 -13.43
C ARG A 48 21.29 7.04 -14.31
N PRO A 49 21.06 6.54 -15.53
CA PRO A 49 19.90 6.93 -16.33
C PRO A 49 18.57 6.57 -15.64
N LEU A 50 18.48 5.37 -15.06
CA LEU A 50 17.30 4.93 -14.32
C LEU A 50 17.02 5.82 -13.10
N ILE A 51 18.05 6.21 -12.35
CA ILE A 51 17.89 7.15 -11.23
C ILE A 51 17.31 8.48 -11.73
N PHE A 52 17.80 9.00 -12.85
CA PHE A 52 17.31 10.25 -13.42
C PHE A 52 15.84 10.13 -13.83
N GLU A 53 15.44 9.03 -14.46
CA GLU A 53 14.05 8.76 -14.84
C GLU A 53 13.12 8.70 -13.62
N ILE A 54 13.51 8.00 -12.55
CA ILE A 54 12.75 7.94 -11.28
C ILE A 54 12.60 9.34 -10.68
N VAL A 55 13.67 10.13 -10.65
CA VAL A 55 13.65 11.49 -10.09
C VAL A 55 12.73 12.40 -10.90
N GLU A 56 12.80 12.36 -12.22
CA GLU A 56 11.93 13.18 -13.08
C GLU A 56 10.47 12.74 -13.00
N ALA A 57 10.19 11.43 -12.96
CA ALA A 57 8.85 10.92 -12.73
C ALA A 57 8.30 11.38 -11.37
N TYR A 58 9.09 11.28 -10.30
CA TYR A 58 8.68 11.75 -8.99
C TYR A 58 8.41 13.26 -8.93
N LYS A 59 9.27 14.09 -9.55
CA LYS A 59 9.10 15.54 -9.57
C LYS A 59 7.86 15.98 -10.34
N ASN A 60 7.62 15.37 -11.51
CA ASN A 60 6.58 15.81 -12.43
C ASN A 60 5.21 15.17 -12.11
N TRP A 61 5.21 13.93 -11.59
CA TRP A 61 3.99 13.16 -11.35
C TRP A 61 3.73 12.81 -9.88
N GLY A 62 4.78 12.66 -9.07
CA GLY A 62 4.68 12.13 -7.70
C GLY A 62 4.36 10.63 -7.62
N PHE A 63 4.16 9.97 -8.76
CA PHE A 63 3.89 8.53 -8.87
C PHE A 63 4.35 8.00 -10.24
N PHE A 64 4.63 6.70 -10.33
CA PHE A 64 5.02 6.01 -11.56
C PHE A 64 4.71 4.51 -11.46
N GLN A 65 4.66 3.84 -12.61
CA GLN A 65 4.54 2.39 -12.71
C GLN A 65 5.93 1.77 -12.95
N VAL A 66 6.12 0.51 -12.57
CA VAL A 66 7.37 -0.22 -12.79
C VAL A 66 7.14 -1.54 -13.51
N ILE A 67 8.08 -1.89 -14.40
CA ILE A 67 8.15 -3.20 -15.08
C ILE A 67 9.53 -3.83 -14.85
N ASN A 68 9.64 -5.13 -15.11
CA ASN A 68 10.87 -5.89 -14.91
C ASN A 68 11.46 -5.69 -13.50
N HIS A 69 10.61 -5.56 -12.49
CA HIS A 69 10.99 -5.30 -11.10
C HIS A 69 11.50 -6.56 -10.36
N GLY A 70 11.81 -7.65 -11.06
CA GLY A 70 12.38 -8.89 -10.50
C GLY A 70 11.44 -9.76 -9.65
N VAL A 71 10.26 -9.25 -9.25
CA VAL A 71 9.30 -10.03 -8.45
C VAL A 71 8.61 -11.08 -9.35
N PRO A 72 8.70 -12.39 -9.03
CA PRO A 72 8.10 -13.43 -9.85
C PRO A 72 6.58 -13.30 -9.95
N LEU A 73 6.05 -13.49 -11.16
CA LEU A 73 4.61 -13.40 -11.46
C LEU A 73 3.75 -14.26 -10.53
N GLU A 74 4.20 -15.49 -10.25
CA GLU A 74 3.48 -16.44 -9.39
C GLU A 74 3.33 -15.92 -7.94
N ARG A 75 4.29 -15.14 -7.43
CA ARG A 75 4.19 -14.53 -6.09
C ARG A 75 3.04 -13.53 -6.03
N ARG A 76 2.94 -12.67 -7.04
CA ARG A 76 1.84 -11.69 -7.15
C ARG A 76 0.48 -12.37 -7.29
N LYS A 77 0.36 -13.37 -8.16
CA LYS A 77 -0.89 -14.15 -8.32
C LYS A 77 -1.32 -14.81 -7.02
N ASN A 78 -0.39 -15.44 -6.31
CA ASN A 78 -0.69 -16.08 -5.03
C ASN A 78 -1.18 -15.08 -3.97
N LEU A 79 -0.57 -13.89 -3.91
CA LEU A 79 -1.02 -12.82 -3.02
C LEU A 79 -2.45 -12.37 -3.35
N GLU A 80 -2.75 -12.12 -4.63
CA GLU A 80 -4.10 -11.75 -5.08
C GLU A 80 -5.14 -12.83 -4.76
N ILE A 81 -4.80 -14.11 -4.96
CA ILE A 81 -5.67 -15.25 -4.63
C ILE A 81 -5.93 -15.31 -3.12
N ALA A 82 -4.88 -15.16 -2.30
CA ALA A 82 -5.01 -15.16 -0.85
C ALA A 82 -5.91 -14.01 -0.35
N ALA A 83 -5.70 -12.80 -0.86
CA ALA A 83 -6.52 -11.64 -0.54
C ALA A 83 -8.00 -11.88 -0.92
N ARG A 84 -8.28 -12.33 -2.15
CA ARG A 84 -9.65 -12.65 -2.59
C ARG A 84 -10.31 -13.70 -1.70
N LYS A 85 -9.58 -14.77 -1.34
CA LYS A 85 -10.09 -15.81 -0.45
C LYS A 85 -10.44 -15.27 0.93
N PHE A 86 -9.58 -14.43 1.50
CA PHE A 86 -9.81 -13.83 2.82
C PHE A 86 -11.03 -12.91 2.81
N PHE A 87 -11.12 -11.96 1.87
CA PHE A 87 -12.22 -10.98 1.86
C PHE A 87 -13.57 -11.58 1.46
N ALA A 88 -13.57 -12.77 0.82
CA ALA A 88 -14.78 -13.56 0.57
C ALA A 88 -15.33 -14.28 1.81
N LEU A 89 -14.58 -14.36 2.91
CA LEU A 89 -15.07 -14.91 4.18
C LEU A 89 -16.20 -14.03 4.76
N SER A 90 -17.00 -14.63 5.65
CA SER A 90 -18.02 -13.88 6.39
C SER A 90 -17.38 -12.79 7.25
N LYS A 91 -18.15 -11.75 7.56
CA LYS A 91 -17.69 -10.66 8.42
C LYS A 91 -17.22 -11.14 9.79
N ASP A 92 -17.89 -12.15 10.35
CA ASP A 92 -17.54 -12.70 11.67
C ASP A 92 -16.22 -13.47 11.64
N GLU A 93 -15.93 -14.19 10.54
CA GLU A 93 -14.63 -14.84 10.36
C GLU A 93 -13.50 -13.81 10.22
N LYS A 94 -13.70 -12.76 9.40
CA LYS A 94 -12.71 -11.68 9.24
C LYS A 94 -12.44 -10.92 10.54
N LYS A 95 -13.47 -10.74 11.38
CA LYS A 95 -13.36 -10.08 12.68
C LYS A 95 -12.54 -10.84 13.72
N LYS A 96 -12.25 -12.13 13.54
CA LYS A 96 -11.39 -12.89 14.46
C LYS A 96 -9.96 -12.37 14.52
N VAL A 97 -9.51 -11.74 13.43
CA VAL A 97 -8.18 -11.15 13.25
C VAL A 97 -8.28 -9.62 13.14
N ARG A 98 -9.29 -9.02 13.79
CA ARG A 98 -9.50 -7.57 13.75
C ARG A 98 -8.39 -6.86 14.53
N ARG A 99 -7.85 -5.79 13.95
CA ARG A 99 -6.93 -4.89 14.67
C ARG A 99 -7.64 -4.16 15.83
N ASP A 100 -6.88 -3.71 16.80
CA ASP A 100 -7.40 -2.98 17.97
C ASP A 100 -6.54 -1.72 18.28
N GLU A 101 -6.84 -1.04 19.39
CA GLU A 101 -6.13 0.18 19.80
C GLU A 101 -4.66 -0.06 20.19
N VAL A 102 -4.31 -1.32 20.51
CA VAL A 102 -2.97 -1.72 20.94
C VAL A 102 -2.18 -2.24 19.74
N ASN A 103 -2.77 -3.12 18.94
CA ASN A 103 -2.17 -3.72 17.76
C ASN A 103 -2.88 -3.25 16.48
N PRO A 104 -2.24 -2.39 15.67
CA PRO A 104 -2.84 -1.84 14.45
C PRO A 104 -2.81 -2.83 13.27
N LEU A 105 -2.32 -4.05 13.45
CA LEU A 105 -2.26 -5.08 12.42
C LEU A 105 -3.51 -5.97 12.46
N GLY A 106 -3.98 -6.39 11.27
CA GLY A 106 -5.18 -7.21 11.10
C GLY A 106 -6.29 -6.54 10.29
N TYR A 107 -7.47 -7.13 10.31
CA TYR A 107 -8.66 -6.69 9.57
C TYR A 107 -9.30 -5.43 10.18
N TYR A 108 -9.81 -4.55 9.31
CA TYR A 108 -10.64 -3.41 9.71
C TYR A 108 -11.55 -2.95 8.57
N ASP A 109 -12.74 -2.45 8.91
CA ASP A 109 -13.79 -2.06 7.95
C ASP A 109 -14.46 -0.71 8.29
N THR A 110 -13.84 0.06 9.18
CA THR A 110 -14.41 1.31 9.71
C THR A 110 -13.40 2.45 9.67
N GLU A 111 -12.46 2.43 8.70
CA GLU A 111 -11.53 3.55 8.50
C GLU A 111 -12.27 4.82 8.09
N HIS A 112 -11.70 5.97 8.47
CA HIS A 112 -12.26 7.27 8.13
C HIS A 112 -11.22 8.11 7.40
N THR A 113 -11.63 8.71 6.28
CA THR A 113 -10.89 9.76 5.60
C THR A 113 -11.70 11.04 5.67
N LYS A 114 -11.11 12.13 6.18
CA LYS A 114 -11.81 13.42 6.42
C LYS A 114 -13.11 13.25 7.24
N ASN A 115 -13.07 12.43 8.29
CA ASN A 115 -14.20 12.12 9.17
C ASN A 115 -15.41 11.42 8.51
N VAL A 116 -15.26 10.91 7.29
CA VAL A 116 -16.29 10.11 6.59
C VAL A 116 -15.79 8.67 6.51
N ARG A 117 -16.68 7.69 6.70
CA ARG A 117 -16.28 6.28 6.62
C ARG A 117 -15.91 5.92 5.19
N ASP A 118 -14.75 5.30 5.03
CA ASP A 118 -14.31 4.82 3.73
C ASP A 118 -15.19 3.65 3.28
N TRP A 119 -15.56 3.65 2.00
CA TRP A 119 -16.23 2.49 1.39
C TRP A 119 -15.20 1.41 1.04
N LYS A 120 -14.58 0.82 2.07
CA LYS A 120 -13.55 -0.20 1.91
C LYS A 120 -13.45 -1.10 3.14
N GLU A 121 -12.83 -2.25 2.94
CA GLU A 121 -12.26 -3.06 4.00
C GLU A 121 -10.74 -3.12 3.80
N VAL A 122 -9.98 -3.31 4.89
CA VAL A 122 -8.52 -3.38 4.88
C VAL A 122 -8.03 -4.54 5.74
N PHE A 123 -6.84 -5.04 5.43
CA PHE A 123 -6.09 -5.96 6.25
C PHE A 123 -4.63 -5.53 6.27
N ASP A 124 -4.13 -5.13 7.43
CA ASP A 124 -2.76 -4.66 7.60
C ASP A 124 -1.86 -5.78 8.15
N LEU A 125 -0.66 -5.92 7.58
CA LEU A 125 0.32 -6.92 8.01
C LEU A 125 1.74 -6.41 7.85
N THR A 126 2.65 -6.94 8.66
CA THR A 126 4.08 -6.71 8.55
C THR A 126 4.82 -7.95 8.09
N ILE A 127 6.02 -7.76 7.52
CA ILE A 127 6.85 -8.88 7.04
C ILE A 127 7.53 -9.58 8.22
N GLN A 128 8.04 -8.82 9.19
CA GLN A 128 8.64 -9.34 10.41
C GLN A 128 7.55 -9.53 11.46
N ASN A 129 7.61 -10.62 12.22
CA ASN A 129 6.63 -10.91 13.26
C ASN A 129 7.37 -11.50 14.49
N PRO A 130 7.54 -10.74 15.59
CA PRO A 130 7.09 -9.35 15.77
C PRO A 130 7.84 -8.36 14.87
N THR A 131 7.18 -7.25 14.52
CA THR A 131 7.84 -6.05 14.00
C THR A 131 8.11 -5.09 15.14
N LEU A 132 9.34 -4.57 15.20
CA LEU A 132 9.73 -3.51 16.14
C LEU A 132 9.49 -2.14 15.50
N PHE A 133 8.74 -1.29 16.19
CA PHE A 133 8.48 0.08 15.76
C PHE A 133 8.75 1.07 16.89
N PRO A 134 9.21 2.30 16.60
CA PRO A 134 9.27 3.35 17.62
C PRO A 134 7.92 3.53 18.32
N ALA A 135 7.94 3.56 19.65
CA ALA A 135 6.73 3.73 20.47
C ALA A 135 6.10 5.13 20.30
N SER A 136 6.86 6.08 19.77
CA SER A 136 6.53 7.50 19.68
C SER A 136 7.21 8.16 18.48
N HIS A 137 6.64 9.27 18.01
CA HIS A 137 7.23 10.13 16.98
C HIS A 137 8.32 11.08 17.54
N LYS A 138 8.51 11.10 18.87
CA LYS A 138 9.51 11.96 19.53
C LYS A 138 10.92 11.41 19.28
N HIS A 139 11.79 12.26 18.75
CA HIS A 139 13.15 11.86 18.36
C HIS A 139 14.01 11.30 19.51
N ASP A 140 13.80 11.78 20.75
CA ASP A 140 14.56 11.35 21.92
C ASP A 140 13.98 10.11 22.60
N ASP A 141 12.80 9.68 22.16
CA ASP A 141 12.15 8.47 22.67
C ASP A 141 12.74 7.24 21.96
N LYS A 142 13.37 6.37 22.76
CA LYS A 142 14.02 5.14 22.28
C LYS A 142 13.19 3.89 22.59
N GLU A 143 12.00 4.06 23.16
CA GLU A 143 11.13 2.93 23.44
C GLU A 143 10.67 2.29 22.11
N LEU A 144 10.70 0.97 22.07
CA LEU A 144 10.22 0.17 20.94
C LEU A 144 8.97 -0.59 21.36
N ARG A 145 8.00 -0.65 20.46
CA ARG A 145 6.82 -1.50 20.58
C ARG A 145 6.92 -2.67 19.63
N GLU A 146 6.40 -3.80 20.08
CA GLU A 146 6.25 -5.01 19.28
C GLU A 146 4.84 -5.06 18.71
N TYR A 147 4.75 -5.25 17.40
CA TYR A 147 3.50 -5.52 16.70
C TYR A 147 3.51 -6.92 16.13
N PHE A 148 2.39 -7.62 16.26
CA PHE A 148 2.24 -9.00 15.81
C PHE A 148 1.17 -9.09 14.74
N ASN A 149 1.42 -9.88 13.69
CA ASN A 149 0.35 -10.21 12.75
C ASN A 149 -0.70 -11.07 13.46
N GLN A 150 -1.99 -10.75 13.24
CA GLN A 150 -3.15 -11.48 13.77
C GLN A 150 -3.48 -12.73 12.95
#